data_AF-A0AAX4JNN2-F1
#
_entry.id   AF-A0AAX4JNN2-F1
#
_cell.length_a   1.000
_cell.length_b   1.000
_cell.length_c   1.000
_cell.angle_alpha   90.00
_cell.angle_beta   90.00
_cell.angle_gamma   90.00
#
_symmetry.space_group_name_H-M   'P 1'
#
loop_
_entity.id
_entity.type
_entity.pdbx_description
1 polymer ?
#
loop_
_entity_poly.entity_id
_entity_poly.type
_entity_poly.pdbx_seq_one_letter_code
_entity_poly.pdbx_strand_id
1 'polypeptide(L)'
;MIDDHTKASKRRSGKGPSKPDPWLQRKIAISVVIGLACWSFYVVVGRVCTPMIQGRSSSGLGRSTGIGGIVGFVILWLFMITTYMKMLFVGPGFAPNHVPKAQQPQPCDQQNHYQAPMLSPPPSAVRNSGIDDTPQPSEFAAVVNVAQETLQNYRPSSDTGTEAPLKNRPIQKRLRDWRTVERPLPPLPPTVRWCQYCQINKPPRTHHCRHCGVCVMQFDHHCLWIGQCVGWGNHKVSFPVDLAKSSGTDGQVIAMIALSAMFGLFTFSMCATHIHLILTGRTTVESYARRDQQEAENRVLQHEYGYFFHNAERRKVQRKWRSEWGSTPVDARWVFGSKMDLWEQEMGRDPLGWILPIGRPLGDGIHYESNPRFGPNGEWLKKKDWPKELQT
;
A
#
# COMPACT_ATOMS: atom_id res chain seq x y z
N MET A 1 -32.03 18.24 -18.76
CA MET A 1 -30.96 18.07 -17.76
C MET A 1 -30.70 16.61 -17.35
N ILE A 2 -31.43 15.61 -17.87
CA ILE A 2 -31.22 14.18 -17.55
C ILE A 2 -30.08 13.55 -18.37
N ASP A 3 -29.65 14.17 -19.47
CA ASP A 3 -28.65 13.61 -20.41
C ASP A 3 -27.18 13.81 -20.03
N ASP A 4 -26.86 14.69 -19.08
CA ASP A 4 -25.46 14.98 -18.73
C ASP A 4 -24.87 14.01 -17.69
N HIS A 5 -25.70 13.47 -16.79
CA HIS A 5 -25.25 12.46 -15.83
C HIS A 5 -24.98 11.10 -16.50
N THR A 6 -25.75 10.73 -17.52
CA THR A 6 -25.49 9.54 -18.36
C THR A 6 -24.28 9.72 -19.26
N LYS A 7 -24.00 10.93 -19.76
CA LYS A 7 -22.75 11.24 -20.50
C LYS A 7 -21.51 11.22 -19.60
N ALA A 8 -21.59 11.69 -18.35
CA ALA A 8 -20.48 11.65 -17.40
C ALA A 8 -20.14 10.21 -16.96
N SER A 9 -21.16 9.35 -16.80
CA SER A 9 -20.99 7.91 -16.56
C SER A 9 -20.38 7.19 -17.78
N LYS A 10 -20.87 7.47 -18.99
CA LYS A 10 -20.30 6.94 -20.26
C LYS A 10 -18.87 7.43 -20.54
N ARG A 11 -18.49 8.64 -20.10
CA ARG A 11 -17.10 9.13 -20.22
C ARG A 11 -16.11 8.38 -19.33
N ARG A 12 -16.54 7.75 -18.24
CA ARG A 12 -15.68 6.90 -17.39
C ARG A 12 -15.52 5.47 -17.93
N SER A 13 -16.49 4.97 -18.71
CA SER A 13 -16.45 3.63 -19.30
C SER A 13 -15.73 3.55 -20.67
N GLY A 14 -15.29 4.69 -21.21
CA GLY A 14 -14.71 4.79 -22.57
C GLY A 14 -13.19 4.78 -22.67
N LYS A 15 -12.45 4.41 -21.61
CA LYS A 15 -11.00 4.19 -21.74
C LYS A 15 -10.79 2.74 -22.18
N GLY A 16 -10.44 2.55 -23.46
CA GLY A 16 -10.00 1.27 -24.01
C GLY A 16 -8.87 0.62 -23.19
N PRO A 17 -8.40 -0.58 -23.57
CA PRO A 17 -7.37 -1.29 -22.81
C PRO A 17 -6.21 -0.34 -22.47
N SER A 18 -5.81 -0.28 -21.20
CA SER A 18 -4.71 0.59 -20.78
C SER A 18 -3.45 0.11 -21.50
N LYS A 19 -3.10 0.76 -22.62
CA LYS A 19 -1.88 0.45 -23.33
C LYS A 19 -0.70 0.75 -22.39
N PRO A 20 0.30 -0.13 -22.32
CA PRO A 20 1.50 0.16 -21.54
C PRO A 20 2.18 1.40 -22.11
N ASP A 21 2.92 2.10 -21.25
CA ASP A 21 3.73 3.22 -21.70
C ASP A 21 4.76 2.74 -22.74
N PRO A 22 5.16 3.60 -23.69
CA PRO A 22 6.16 3.26 -24.70
C PRO A 22 7.41 2.65 -24.06
N TRP A 23 7.95 1.61 -24.69
CA TRP A 23 9.11 0.89 -24.18
C TRP A 23 10.29 1.82 -23.88
N LEU A 24 10.54 2.79 -24.76
CA LEU A 24 11.62 3.76 -24.59
C LEU A 24 11.45 4.58 -23.31
N GLN A 25 10.26 5.11 -23.05
CA GLN A 25 9.96 5.89 -21.84
C GLN A 25 10.23 5.09 -20.56
N ARG A 26 9.93 3.78 -20.59
CA ARG A 26 10.18 2.89 -19.46
C ARG A 26 11.66 2.54 -19.25
N LYS A 27 12.50 2.63 -20.28
CA LYS A 27 13.89 2.13 -20.25
C LYS A 27 14.95 3.24 -20.18
N ILE A 28 14.62 4.49 -20.48
CA ILE A 28 15.57 5.62 -20.39
C ILE A 28 16.24 5.73 -19.01
N ALA A 29 15.48 5.60 -17.92
CA ALA A 29 16.04 5.72 -16.57
C ALA A 29 17.07 4.61 -16.26
N ILE A 30 16.92 3.42 -16.85
CA ILE A 30 17.89 2.32 -16.70
C ILE A 30 19.22 2.70 -17.35
N SER A 31 19.18 3.30 -18.54
CA SER A 31 20.38 3.80 -19.22
C SER A 31 21.13 4.84 -18.39
N VAL A 32 20.39 5.72 -17.69
CA VAL A 32 20.99 6.70 -16.76
C VAL A 32 21.67 6.00 -15.59
N VAL A 33 21.03 5.01 -14.95
CA VAL A 33 21.61 4.25 -13.83
C VAL A 33 22.88 3.50 -14.27
N ILE A 34 22.85 2.84 -15.43
CA ILE A 34 24.03 2.16 -15.98
C ILE A 34 25.16 3.15 -16.24
N GLY A 35 24.85 4.31 -16.85
CA GLY A 35 25.84 5.36 -17.10
C GLY A 35 26.49 5.86 -15.81
N LEU A 36 25.68 6.12 -14.76
CA LEU A 36 26.18 6.53 -13.44
C LEU A 36 27.02 5.44 -12.76
N ALA A 37 26.64 4.17 -12.89
CA ALA A 37 27.38 3.04 -12.34
C ALA A 37 28.75 2.83 -13.02
N CYS A 38 28.82 3.00 -14.35
CA CYS A 38 30.08 2.97 -15.09
C CYS A 38 30.96 4.19 -14.75
N TRP A 39 30.36 5.37 -14.67
CA TRP A 39 31.07 6.60 -14.32
C TRP A 39 31.64 6.54 -12.89
N SER A 40 30.86 6.06 -11.91
CA SER A 40 31.34 5.91 -10.53
C SER A 40 32.52 4.95 -10.44
N PHE A 41 32.49 3.83 -11.21
CA PHE A 41 33.62 2.90 -11.29
C PHE A 41 34.88 3.58 -11.83
N TYR A 42 34.76 4.30 -12.95
CA TYR A 42 35.88 5.04 -13.55
C TYR A 42 36.48 6.05 -12.58
N VAL A 43 35.64 6.84 -11.88
CA VAL A 43 36.11 7.86 -10.94
C VAL A 43 36.81 7.21 -9.74
N VAL A 44 36.19 6.22 -9.09
CA VAL A 44 36.77 5.62 -7.88
C VAL A 44 38.05 4.84 -8.21
N VAL A 45 38.01 3.96 -9.19
CA VAL A 45 39.18 3.13 -9.53
C VAL A 45 40.24 3.93 -10.25
N GLY A 46 39.85 4.65 -11.32
CA GLY A 46 40.78 5.32 -12.22
C GLY A 46 41.30 6.66 -11.70
N ARG A 47 40.44 7.48 -11.09
CA ARG A 47 40.83 8.85 -10.67
C ARG A 47 41.22 8.95 -9.20
N VAL A 48 40.63 8.15 -8.32
CA VAL A 48 40.93 8.20 -6.88
C VAL A 48 41.98 7.17 -6.51
N CYS A 49 41.70 5.87 -6.71
CA CYS A 49 42.59 4.82 -6.20
C CYS A 49 43.87 4.65 -7.01
N THR A 50 43.82 4.76 -8.35
CA THR A 50 45.00 4.55 -9.19
C THR A 50 46.14 5.54 -8.87
N PRO A 51 45.92 6.87 -8.73
CA PRO A 51 46.98 7.78 -8.31
C PRO A 51 47.52 7.50 -6.90
N MET A 52 46.68 7.05 -5.97
CA MET A 52 47.11 6.65 -4.62
C MET A 52 48.05 5.44 -4.65
N ILE A 53 47.74 4.44 -5.49
CA ILE A 53 48.57 3.23 -5.66
C ILE A 53 49.89 3.57 -6.35
N GLN A 54 49.85 4.46 -7.34
CA GLN A 54 51.04 4.92 -8.05
C GLN A 54 51.95 5.84 -7.21
N GLY A 55 51.52 6.26 -6.02
CA GLY A 55 52.27 7.20 -5.18
C GLY A 55 52.31 8.62 -5.73
N ARG A 56 51.33 8.98 -6.58
CA ARG A 56 51.20 10.30 -7.24
C ARG A 56 50.09 11.16 -6.61
N SER A 57 49.46 10.67 -5.55
CA SER A 57 48.34 11.37 -4.91
C SER A 57 48.81 12.52 -4.01
N SER A 58 48.15 13.67 -4.13
CA SER A 58 48.36 14.84 -3.26
C SER A 58 47.67 14.73 -1.89
N SER A 59 46.85 13.69 -1.68
CA SER A 59 46.04 13.54 -0.46
C SER A 59 46.83 13.07 0.78
N GLY A 60 48.08 12.64 0.63
CA GLY A 60 48.89 12.08 1.73
C GLY A 60 48.49 10.67 2.17
N LEU A 61 47.48 10.05 1.54
CA LEU A 61 47.10 8.66 1.81
C LEU A 61 47.98 7.68 1.03
N GLY A 62 48.41 6.63 1.72
CA GLY A 62 49.35 5.64 1.19
C GLY A 62 48.74 4.62 0.23
N ARG A 63 49.61 3.83 -0.41
CA ARG A 63 49.26 2.76 -1.35
C ARG A 63 48.26 1.76 -0.76
N SER A 64 48.40 1.42 0.52
CA SER A 64 47.52 0.49 1.23
C SER A 64 46.07 0.96 1.26
N THR A 65 45.83 2.25 1.47
CA THR A 65 44.48 2.82 1.42
C THR A 65 43.90 2.81 0.01
N GLY A 66 44.74 3.04 -1.01
CA GLY A 66 44.32 2.92 -2.41
C GLY A 66 43.89 1.50 -2.78
N ILE A 67 44.68 0.49 -2.40
CA ILE A 67 44.36 -0.94 -2.62
C ILE A 67 43.10 -1.33 -1.83
N GLY A 68 43.04 -0.99 -0.55
CA GLY A 68 41.86 -1.28 0.29
C GLY A 68 40.59 -0.64 -0.24
N GLY A 69 40.68 0.60 -0.73
CA GLY A 69 39.58 1.31 -1.38
C GLY A 69 39.06 0.60 -2.63
N ILE A 70 39.96 0.11 -3.52
CA ILE A 70 39.56 -0.67 -4.70
C ILE A 70 38.87 -1.96 -4.28
N VAL A 71 39.47 -2.73 -3.37
CA VAL A 71 38.92 -4.04 -2.97
C VAL A 71 37.52 -3.89 -2.38
N GLY A 72 37.34 -2.96 -1.44
CA GLY A 72 36.03 -2.68 -0.85
C GLY A 72 35.02 -2.21 -1.91
N PHE A 73 35.40 -1.21 -2.71
CA PHE A 73 34.52 -0.66 -3.75
C PHE A 73 34.10 -1.70 -4.79
N VAL A 74 35.01 -2.54 -5.28
CA VAL A 74 34.70 -3.56 -6.30
C VAL A 74 33.72 -4.60 -5.76
N ILE A 75 33.88 -5.06 -4.52
CA ILE A 75 32.94 -6.00 -3.89
C ILE A 75 31.53 -5.40 -3.85
N LEU A 76 31.42 -4.16 -3.37
CA LEU A 76 30.15 -3.46 -3.21
C LEU A 76 29.51 -3.11 -4.56
N TRP A 77 30.33 -2.69 -5.53
CA TRP A 77 29.90 -2.41 -6.90
C TRP A 77 29.38 -3.67 -7.59
N LEU A 78 30.07 -4.81 -7.47
CA LEU A 78 29.58 -6.09 -8.01
C LEU A 78 28.28 -6.53 -7.34
N PHE A 79 28.14 -6.34 -6.03
CA PHE A 79 26.89 -6.61 -5.33
C PHE A 79 25.74 -5.70 -5.82
N MET A 80 26.00 -4.40 -5.96
CA MET A 80 25.03 -3.44 -6.50
C MET A 80 24.62 -3.81 -7.94
N ILE A 81 25.58 -4.16 -8.81
CA ILE A 81 25.28 -4.55 -10.19
C ILE A 81 24.48 -5.86 -10.22
N THR A 82 24.88 -6.88 -9.46
CA THR A 82 24.17 -8.18 -9.46
C THR A 82 22.74 -8.06 -8.91
N THR A 83 22.54 -7.27 -7.85
CA THR A 83 21.20 -6.98 -7.32
C THR A 83 20.36 -6.17 -8.31
N TYR A 84 20.94 -5.13 -8.94
CA TYR A 84 20.23 -4.35 -9.95
C TYR A 84 19.86 -5.20 -11.17
N MET A 85 20.77 -6.04 -11.67
CA MET A 85 20.50 -6.98 -12.76
C MET A 85 19.37 -7.95 -12.38
N LYS A 86 19.38 -8.50 -11.17
CA LYS A 86 18.26 -9.32 -10.69
C LYS A 86 16.94 -8.55 -10.74
N MET A 87 16.90 -7.31 -10.28
CA MET A 87 15.69 -6.47 -10.34
C MET A 87 15.25 -6.15 -11.77
N LEU A 88 16.16 -6.12 -12.74
CA LEU A 88 15.84 -5.92 -14.15
C LEU A 88 15.28 -7.19 -14.82
N PHE A 89 15.81 -8.36 -14.47
CA PHE A 89 15.49 -9.62 -15.15
C PHE A 89 14.40 -10.44 -14.46
N VAL A 90 14.21 -10.28 -13.15
CA VAL A 90 13.14 -10.95 -12.41
C VAL A 90 11.86 -10.11 -12.50
N GLY A 91 10.86 -10.68 -13.16
CA GLY A 91 9.56 -10.04 -13.31
C GLY A 91 8.78 -9.98 -11.97
N PRO A 92 7.81 -9.06 -11.86
CA PRO A 92 7.11 -8.78 -10.60
C PRO A 92 6.03 -9.79 -10.19
N GLY A 93 5.78 -10.83 -11.01
CA GLY A 93 4.64 -11.75 -10.81
C GLY A 93 3.35 -11.15 -11.37
N PHE A 94 3.11 -11.32 -12.67
CA PHE A 94 1.92 -10.81 -13.33
C PHE A 94 0.70 -11.70 -13.05
N ALA A 95 -0.35 -11.13 -12.47
CA ALA A 95 -1.55 -11.87 -12.08
C ALA A 95 -2.23 -12.64 -13.23
N PRO A 96 -2.28 -12.14 -14.49
CA PRO A 96 -2.85 -12.90 -15.61
C PRO A 96 -2.15 -14.23 -15.90
N ASN A 97 -0.91 -14.43 -15.44
CA ASN A 97 -0.21 -15.70 -15.62
C ASN A 97 -0.65 -16.77 -14.62
N HIS A 98 -1.31 -16.37 -13.53
CA HIS A 98 -1.68 -17.27 -12.43
C HIS A 98 -3.19 -17.41 -12.25
N VAL A 99 -3.99 -16.52 -12.87
CA VAL A 99 -5.44 -16.48 -12.72
C VAL A 99 -6.10 -16.45 -14.09
N PRO A 100 -7.13 -17.28 -14.35
CA PRO A 100 -7.84 -17.26 -15.62
C PRO A 100 -8.58 -15.95 -15.82
N LYS A 101 -8.84 -15.62 -17.08
CA LYS A 101 -9.73 -14.51 -17.40
C LYS A 101 -11.12 -14.78 -16.84
N ALA A 102 -11.69 -13.76 -16.20
CA ALA A 102 -13.03 -13.77 -15.65
C ALA A 102 -13.90 -12.82 -16.47
N GLN A 103 -15.15 -13.22 -16.70
CA GLN A 103 -16.15 -12.33 -17.27
C GLN A 103 -16.33 -11.12 -16.36
N GLN A 104 -16.68 -9.99 -16.97
CA GLN A 104 -17.06 -8.81 -16.20
C GLN A 104 -18.20 -9.22 -15.27
N PRO A 105 -18.09 -8.97 -13.95
CA PRO A 105 -19.23 -9.16 -13.07
C PRO A 105 -20.36 -8.32 -13.66
N GLN A 106 -21.49 -8.97 -13.97
CA GLN A 106 -22.66 -8.22 -14.39
C GLN A 106 -22.91 -7.16 -13.31
N PRO A 107 -23.25 -5.91 -13.68
CA PRO A 107 -23.82 -5.02 -12.68
C PRO A 107 -24.94 -5.83 -12.05
N CYS A 108 -24.79 -6.17 -10.76
CA CYS A 108 -25.88 -6.80 -10.06
C CYS A 108 -27.10 -5.94 -10.37
N ASP A 109 -28.21 -6.56 -10.75
CA ASP A 109 -29.51 -5.99 -10.46
C ASP A 109 -29.52 -5.85 -8.94
N GLN A 110 -28.96 -4.74 -8.46
CA GLN A 110 -28.84 -4.39 -7.04
C GLN A 110 -30.24 -4.12 -6.47
N GLN A 111 -31.29 -4.30 -7.29
CA GLN A 111 -32.69 -4.27 -6.94
C GLN A 111 -33.29 -5.64 -6.57
N ASN A 112 -32.71 -6.80 -6.95
CA ASN A 112 -33.44 -8.09 -6.82
C ASN A 112 -32.82 -9.13 -5.87
N HIS A 113 -31.71 -8.83 -5.19
CA HIS A 113 -31.28 -9.62 -4.00
C HIS A 113 -31.42 -8.85 -2.67
N TYR A 114 -32.07 -7.69 -2.70
CA TYR A 114 -32.58 -6.97 -1.52
C TYR A 114 -34.11 -6.84 -1.61
N GLN A 115 -34.81 -7.95 -1.81
CA GLN A 115 -36.24 -7.98 -1.50
C GLN A 115 -36.34 -8.07 0.03
N ALA A 116 -36.45 -6.90 0.66
CA ALA A 116 -37.04 -6.80 1.99
C ALA A 116 -38.37 -7.57 1.94
N PRO A 117 -38.64 -8.49 2.89
CA PRO A 117 -39.98 -9.06 2.99
C PRO A 117 -40.94 -7.88 3.17
N MET A 118 -41.84 -7.70 2.20
CA MET A 118 -43.00 -6.85 2.40
C MET A 118 -43.66 -7.32 3.69
N LEU A 119 -43.67 -6.46 4.71
CA LEU A 119 -44.42 -6.70 5.94
C LEU A 119 -45.87 -6.95 5.54
N SER A 120 -46.26 -8.22 5.53
CA SER A 120 -47.66 -8.59 5.70
C SER A 120 -48.04 -8.19 7.13
N PRO A 121 -49.24 -7.62 7.36
CA PRO A 121 -49.64 -7.23 8.71
C PRO A 121 -49.67 -8.45 9.63
N PRO A 122 -49.41 -8.29 10.94
CA PRO A 122 -49.13 -9.41 11.81
C PRO A 122 -50.40 -10.23 12.06
N PRO A 123 -50.35 -11.57 11.97
CA PRO A 123 -51.33 -12.39 12.66
C PRO A 123 -50.90 -12.54 14.13
N SER A 124 -51.91 -12.54 14.98
CA SER A 124 -51.84 -12.49 16.43
C SER A 124 -51.10 -13.68 17.05
N ALA A 125 -50.37 -13.37 18.12
CA ALA A 125 -49.93 -14.20 19.24
C ALA A 125 -50.13 -15.74 19.16
N VAL A 126 -49.02 -16.48 19.15
CA VAL A 126 -48.94 -17.79 19.83
C VAL A 126 -47.59 -17.94 20.53
N ARG A 127 -47.68 -18.59 21.69
CA ARG A 127 -46.74 -18.70 22.80
C ARG A 127 -45.93 -20.01 22.71
N ASN A 128 -44.68 -19.92 23.19
CA ASN A 128 -43.81 -20.92 23.84
C ASN A 128 -42.91 -21.92 23.07
N SER A 129 -41.69 -21.95 23.64
CA SER A 129 -40.83 -23.07 24.07
C SER A 129 -39.86 -23.73 23.09
N GLY A 130 -38.58 -23.70 23.48
CA GLY A 130 -37.52 -24.59 22.96
C GLY A 130 -36.15 -23.92 22.99
N ILE A 131 -35.29 -24.34 23.91
CA ILE A 131 -33.88 -23.97 24.04
C ILE A 131 -33.09 -24.62 22.90
N ASP A 132 -32.27 -23.85 22.18
CA ASP A 132 -31.03 -24.35 21.59
C ASP A 132 -30.04 -23.18 21.42
N ASP A 133 -28.89 -23.28 22.09
CA ASP A 133 -27.82 -22.28 22.15
C ASP A 133 -26.94 -22.34 20.90
N THR A 134 -27.17 -21.44 19.93
CA THR A 134 -26.14 -20.95 18.99
C THR A 134 -26.48 -19.52 18.53
N PRO A 135 -25.57 -18.52 18.62
CA PRO A 135 -25.80 -17.24 17.97
C PRO A 135 -25.60 -17.40 16.45
N GLN A 136 -26.65 -17.12 15.68
CA GLN A 136 -26.64 -17.12 14.21
C GLN A 136 -25.80 -15.96 13.63
N PRO A 137 -25.12 -16.16 12.47
CA PRO A 137 -24.19 -15.19 11.87
C PRO A 137 -24.88 -14.05 11.07
N SER A 138 -26.06 -13.58 11.46
CA SER A 138 -26.92 -12.72 10.62
C SER A 138 -27.01 -11.23 11.00
N GLU A 139 -26.24 -10.73 11.98
CA GLU A 139 -26.18 -9.28 12.28
C GLU A 139 -25.25 -8.48 11.34
N PHE A 140 -24.44 -9.13 10.49
CA PHE A 140 -23.48 -8.44 9.62
C PHE A 140 -24.07 -7.80 8.35
N ALA A 141 -25.37 -7.99 8.08
CA ALA A 141 -26.05 -7.37 6.94
C ALA A 141 -26.24 -5.84 7.09
N ALA A 142 -26.16 -5.29 8.31
CA ALA A 142 -26.38 -3.86 8.53
C ALA A 142 -25.26 -2.96 7.98
N VAL A 143 -24.03 -3.48 7.80
CA VAL A 143 -22.87 -2.66 7.39
C VAL A 143 -22.85 -2.42 5.87
N VAL A 144 -23.40 -3.34 5.08
CA VAL A 144 -23.51 -3.16 3.62
C VAL A 144 -24.51 -2.05 3.29
N ASN A 145 -25.60 -1.95 4.06
CA ASN A 145 -26.63 -0.93 3.86
C ASN A 145 -26.10 0.49 4.15
N VAL A 146 -25.26 0.68 5.19
CA VAL A 146 -24.69 2.00 5.52
C VAL A 146 -23.70 2.47 4.45
N ALA A 147 -22.88 1.58 3.89
CA ALA A 147 -21.96 1.92 2.82
C ALA A 147 -22.70 2.33 1.53
N GLN A 148 -23.80 1.64 1.22
CA GLN A 148 -24.62 1.91 0.04
C GLN A 148 -25.43 3.21 0.19
N GLU A 149 -25.93 3.50 1.39
CA GLU A 149 -26.64 4.74 1.73
C GLU A 149 -25.69 5.95 1.72
N THR A 150 -24.45 5.78 2.17
CA THR A 150 -23.41 6.83 2.11
C THR A 150 -23.01 7.14 0.66
N LEU A 151 -22.96 6.13 -0.22
CA LEU A 151 -22.67 6.31 -1.64
C LEU A 151 -23.85 6.94 -2.40
N GLN A 152 -25.10 6.64 -2.01
CA GLN A 152 -26.30 7.29 -2.56
C GLN A 152 -26.43 8.75 -2.12
N ASN A 153 -25.99 9.08 -0.91
CA ASN A 153 -26.00 10.45 -0.38
C ASN A 153 -24.81 11.30 -0.85
N TYR A 154 -23.83 10.72 -1.55
CA TYR A 154 -22.76 11.47 -2.20
C TYR A 154 -23.23 12.07 -3.53
N ARG A 155 -23.84 13.26 -3.48
CA ARG A 155 -24.01 14.13 -4.66
C ARG A 155 -22.75 14.98 -4.84
N PRO A 156 -22.05 14.91 -5.99
CA PRO A 156 -21.08 15.92 -6.34
C PRO A 156 -21.84 17.21 -6.65
N SER A 157 -21.61 18.27 -5.86
CA SER A 157 -22.21 19.58 -6.10
C SER A 157 -21.80 20.10 -7.48
N SER A 158 -22.75 20.14 -8.41
CA SER A 158 -22.64 20.91 -9.65
C SER A 158 -23.37 22.24 -9.45
N ASP A 159 -22.59 23.31 -9.23
CA ASP A 159 -23.10 24.67 -9.25
C ASP A 159 -23.71 25.00 -10.60
N THR A 160 -25.02 25.27 -10.61
CA THR A 160 -25.66 26.25 -11.51
C THR A 160 -26.83 26.84 -10.74
N GLY A 161 -26.72 28.13 -10.42
CA GLY A 161 -27.64 28.82 -9.51
C GLY A 161 -28.99 29.17 -10.14
N THR A 162 -30.02 29.22 -9.31
CA THR A 162 -30.92 30.39 -9.19
C THR A 162 -31.57 30.35 -7.80
N GLU A 163 -31.81 31.53 -7.23
CA GLU A 163 -31.90 31.85 -5.81
C GLU A 163 -33.12 31.32 -5.03
N ALA A 164 -32.91 31.09 -3.72
CA ALA A 164 -33.84 31.53 -2.68
C ALA A 164 -33.05 31.95 -1.43
N PRO A 165 -33.26 33.15 -0.86
CA PRO A 165 -32.50 33.63 0.29
C PRO A 165 -32.98 32.92 1.56
N LEU A 166 -32.23 31.91 2.01
CA LEU A 166 -32.44 31.30 3.31
C LEU A 166 -31.92 32.25 4.40
N LYS A 167 -32.86 33.07 4.87
CA LYS A 167 -32.93 33.76 6.16
C LYS A 167 -31.99 33.16 7.20
N ASN A 168 -31.05 33.99 7.67
CA ASN A 168 -30.20 33.83 8.85
C ASN A 168 -30.68 32.77 9.86
N ARG A 169 -30.10 31.56 9.81
CA ARG A 169 -30.00 30.70 10.99
C ARG A 169 -28.60 30.88 11.58
N PRO A 170 -28.46 31.23 12.86
CA PRO A 170 -27.15 31.21 13.49
C PRO A 170 -26.71 29.73 13.52
N ILE A 171 -25.75 29.36 12.69
CA ILE A 171 -25.08 28.06 12.79
C ILE A 171 -24.14 28.15 14.00
N GLN A 172 -24.70 28.18 15.21
CA GLN A 172 -23.97 27.62 16.34
C GLN A 172 -23.99 26.11 16.11
N LYS A 173 -22.92 25.59 15.49
CA LYS A 173 -22.65 24.14 15.51
C LYS A 173 -22.59 23.73 16.97
N ARG A 174 -23.71 23.25 17.52
CA ARG A 174 -23.75 22.65 18.85
C ARG A 174 -22.81 21.45 18.77
N LEU A 175 -21.74 21.46 19.58
CA LEU A 175 -20.82 20.33 19.69
C LEU A 175 -21.65 19.07 19.94
N ARG A 176 -21.47 18.03 19.09
CA ARG A 176 -22.17 16.77 19.29
C ARG A 176 -21.65 16.06 20.53
N ASP A 177 -22.55 15.38 21.25
CA ASP A 177 -22.17 14.49 22.35
C ASP A 177 -21.20 13.43 21.80
N TRP A 178 -20.04 13.29 22.44
CA TRP A 178 -18.99 12.34 22.07
C TRP A 178 -19.49 10.90 22.00
N ARG A 179 -20.57 10.57 22.70
CA ARG A 179 -21.21 9.24 22.64
C ARG A 179 -21.91 8.98 21.31
N THR A 180 -22.34 10.02 20.60
CA THR A 180 -23.10 9.92 19.34
C THR A 180 -22.21 9.94 18.09
N VAL A 181 -20.93 10.27 18.23
CA VAL A 181 -19.99 10.35 17.10
C VAL A 181 -19.54 8.95 16.69
N GLU A 182 -19.91 8.54 15.49
CA GLU A 182 -19.53 7.26 14.90
C GLU A 182 -18.18 7.33 14.20
N ARG A 183 -17.48 6.19 14.15
CA ARG A 183 -16.21 6.04 13.43
C ARG A 183 -16.50 5.94 11.93
N PRO A 184 -15.84 6.74 11.07
CA PRO A 184 -15.92 6.49 9.63
C PRO A 184 -15.28 5.14 9.31
N LEU A 185 -16.04 4.24 8.70
CA LEU A 185 -15.50 3.00 8.16
C LEU A 185 -14.98 3.26 6.73
N PRO A 186 -13.81 2.71 6.36
CA PRO A 186 -13.38 2.76 4.98
C PRO A 186 -14.37 1.98 4.12
N PRO A 187 -14.65 2.42 2.88
CA PRO A 187 -15.49 1.66 1.98
C PRO A 187 -14.90 0.27 1.78
N LEU A 188 -15.72 -0.75 2.01
CA LEU A 188 -15.29 -2.11 1.75
C LEU A 188 -15.10 -2.28 0.25
N PRO A 189 -13.93 -2.75 -0.20
CA PRO A 189 -13.81 -3.16 -1.59
C PRO A 189 -14.79 -4.32 -1.83
N PRO A 190 -15.39 -4.43 -3.02
CA PRO A 190 -16.27 -5.54 -3.34
C PRO A 190 -15.55 -6.87 -3.08
N THR A 191 -16.31 -7.88 -2.65
CA THR A 191 -15.82 -9.24 -2.34
C THR A 191 -14.98 -9.81 -3.48
N VAL A 192 -15.35 -9.47 -4.72
CA VAL A 192 -14.59 -9.74 -5.93
C VAL A 192 -14.17 -8.43 -6.59
N ARG A 193 -12.86 -8.14 -6.57
CA ARG A 193 -12.29 -6.97 -7.26
C ARG A 193 -11.96 -7.33 -8.70
N TRP A 194 -12.81 -6.99 -9.67
CA TRP A 194 -12.51 -7.27 -11.08
C TRP A 194 -11.62 -6.20 -11.73
N CYS A 195 -10.76 -6.60 -12.68
CA CYS A 195 -9.97 -5.70 -13.51
C CYS A 195 -10.56 -5.59 -14.91
N GLN A 196 -11.03 -4.40 -15.29
CA GLN A 196 -11.59 -4.19 -16.63
C GLN A 196 -10.59 -4.32 -17.78
N TYR A 197 -9.31 -4.07 -17.52
CA TYR A 197 -8.28 -4.10 -18.55
C TYR A 197 -7.71 -5.51 -18.76
N CYS A 198 -7.44 -6.21 -17.65
CA CYS A 198 -6.90 -7.58 -17.70
C CYS A 198 -8.01 -8.64 -17.81
N GLN A 199 -9.26 -8.26 -17.53
CA GLN A 199 -10.41 -9.16 -17.44
C GLN A 199 -10.15 -10.32 -16.48
N ILE A 200 -9.66 -10.02 -15.27
CA ILE A 200 -9.41 -11.02 -14.22
C ILE A 200 -10.09 -10.58 -12.93
N ASN A 201 -10.48 -11.56 -12.12
CA ASN A 201 -10.75 -11.32 -10.70
C ASN A 201 -9.40 -11.12 -10.02
N LYS A 202 -9.15 -9.91 -9.50
CA LYS A 202 -7.88 -9.56 -8.87
C LYS A 202 -7.74 -10.37 -7.58
N PRO A 203 -6.68 -11.19 -7.45
CA PRO A 203 -6.34 -11.78 -6.17
C PRO A 203 -6.18 -10.73 -5.07
N PRO A 204 -6.18 -11.16 -3.80
CA PRO A 204 -5.66 -10.36 -2.69
C PRO A 204 -4.36 -9.62 -3.06
N ARG A 205 -4.22 -8.38 -2.58
CA ARG A 205 -3.01 -7.53 -2.76
C ARG A 205 -2.59 -7.27 -4.22
N THR A 206 -3.41 -7.66 -5.20
CA THR A 206 -3.16 -7.40 -6.62
C THR A 206 -3.70 -6.04 -7.05
N HIS A 207 -2.91 -5.28 -7.79
CA HIS A 207 -3.32 -3.99 -8.37
C HIS A 207 -2.94 -3.90 -9.86
N HIS A 208 -3.73 -3.13 -10.63
CA HIS A 208 -3.46 -2.87 -12.04
C HIS A 208 -2.51 -1.68 -12.16
N CYS A 209 -1.32 -1.90 -12.72
CA CYS A 209 -0.40 -0.81 -13.00
C CYS A 209 -0.70 -0.23 -14.39
N ARG A 210 -0.99 1.08 -14.46
CA ARG A 210 -1.24 1.78 -15.72
C ARG A 210 0.00 1.82 -16.62
N HIS A 211 1.18 2.04 -16.05
CA HIS A 211 2.45 2.11 -16.79
C HIS A 211 2.85 0.74 -17.39
N CYS A 212 2.72 -0.33 -16.59
CA CYS A 212 2.98 -1.70 -17.04
C CYS A 212 1.81 -2.23 -17.92
N GLY A 213 0.60 -1.65 -17.83
CA GLY A 213 -0.59 -2.09 -18.56
C GLY A 213 -1.21 -3.40 -18.07
N VAL A 214 -0.83 -3.88 -16.89
CA VAL A 214 -1.12 -5.24 -16.41
C VAL A 214 -1.31 -5.30 -14.89
N CYS A 215 -2.08 -6.27 -14.41
CA CYS A 215 -2.21 -6.59 -13.00
C CYS A 215 -0.97 -7.29 -12.44
N VAL A 216 -0.49 -6.81 -11.29
CA VAL A 216 0.70 -7.32 -10.59
C VAL A 216 0.29 -7.81 -9.21
N MET A 217 0.73 -9.02 -8.84
CA MET A 217 0.47 -9.63 -7.53
C MET A 217 1.32 -8.98 -6.45
N GLN A 218 0.78 -8.86 -5.24
CA GLN A 218 1.41 -8.15 -4.12
C GLN A 218 2.03 -6.81 -4.57
N PHE A 219 1.26 -6.04 -5.34
CA PHE A 219 1.79 -4.84 -5.99
C PHE A 219 2.23 -3.83 -4.95
N ASP A 220 3.50 -3.44 -5.02
CA ASP A 220 4.08 -2.45 -4.14
C ASP A 220 4.09 -1.08 -4.82
N HIS A 221 4.86 -0.94 -5.91
CA HIS A 221 4.88 0.29 -6.71
C HIS A 221 5.41 0.06 -8.13
N HIS A 222 5.29 1.09 -8.98
CA HIS A 222 5.98 1.13 -10.28
C HIS A 222 7.27 1.95 -10.12
N CYS A 223 8.43 1.31 -10.26
CA CYS A 223 9.70 1.99 -10.10
C CYS A 223 10.28 2.39 -11.46
N LEU A 224 10.44 3.70 -11.66
CA LEU A 224 10.98 4.25 -12.90
C LEU A 224 12.43 3.80 -13.12
N TRP A 225 13.22 3.70 -12.05
CA TRP A 225 14.65 3.36 -12.10
C TRP A 225 14.95 1.91 -12.53
N ILE A 226 13.97 1.02 -12.46
CA ILE A 226 14.05 -0.36 -12.98
C ILE A 226 13.20 -0.55 -14.25
N GLY A 227 12.39 0.45 -14.62
CA GLY A 227 11.50 0.41 -15.77
C GLY A 227 10.39 -0.65 -15.68
N GLN A 228 10.07 -1.10 -14.48
CA GLN A 228 9.09 -2.14 -14.22
C GLN A 228 8.43 -2.01 -12.84
N CYS A 229 7.39 -2.81 -12.64
CA CYS A 229 6.68 -2.89 -11.38
C CYS A 229 7.50 -3.67 -10.34
N VAL A 230 7.33 -3.34 -9.06
CA VAL A 230 7.80 -4.14 -7.91
C VAL A 230 6.57 -4.83 -7.32
N GLY A 231 6.63 -6.15 -7.19
CA GLY A 231 5.55 -6.99 -6.69
C GLY A 231 6.07 -8.33 -6.22
N TRP A 232 5.19 -9.30 -5.97
CA TRP A 232 5.51 -10.59 -5.35
C TRP A 232 6.80 -11.26 -5.88
N GLY A 233 6.99 -11.27 -7.21
CA GLY A 233 8.14 -11.95 -7.84
C GLY A 233 9.50 -11.29 -7.60
N ASN A 234 9.54 -9.98 -7.31
CA ASN A 234 10.77 -9.19 -7.18
C ASN A 234 10.74 -8.21 -5.99
N HIS A 235 9.85 -8.41 -5.02
CA HIS A 235 9.70 -7.56 -3.84
C HIS A 235 10.93 -7.60 -2.92
N LYS A 236 11.69 -8.69 -3.02
CA LYS A 236 12.91 -8.90 -2.24
C LYS A 236 14.04 -7.97 -2.66
N VAL A 237 14.49 -7.17 -1.70
CA VAL A 237 15.67 -6.31 -1.83
C VAL A 237 16.81 -6.91 -0.99
N SER A 238 17.96 -7.13 -1.62
CA SER A 238 19.19 -7.56 -0.95
C SER A 238 20.10 -6.35 -0.71
N PHE A 239 20.69 -6.26 0.48
CA PHE A 239 21.39 -5.05 0.96
C PHE A 239 22.92 -5.16 0.83
N PRO A 240 23.60 -4.15 0.27
CA PRO A 240 24.96 -3.80 0.63
C PRO A 240 24.96 -2.66 1.68
N VAL A 241 25.69 -2.83 2.78
CA VAL A 241 26.01 -1.74 3.71
C VAL A 241 27.38 -1.20 3.30
N ASP A 242 27.47 0.11 3.06
CA ASP A 242 28.70 0.74 2.60
C ASP A 242 29.12 1.88 3.54
N LEU A 243 30.38 1.86 3.96
CA LEU A 243 31.00 2.82 4.88
C LEU A 243 32.44 3.09 4.41
N ALA A 244 32.58 3.56 3.18
CA ALA A 244 33.86 4.03 2.66
C ALA A 244 34.07 5.52 2.95
N LYS A 245 35.07 5.85 3.80
CA LYS A 245 35.61 7.21 3.91
C LYS A 245 36.58 7.47 2.76
N SER A 246 36.32 8.50 1.97
CA SER A 246 37.27 9.05 0.99
C SER A 246 37.67 10.46 1.40
N SER A 247 38.97 10.75 1.42
CA SER A 247 39.52 12.09 1.63
C SER A 247 40.54 12.43 0.54
N GLY A 248 40.25 13.49 -0.21
CA GLY A 248 41.13 14.10 -1.20
C GLY A 248 40.40 15.24 -1.91
N THR A 249 40.90 16.47 -1.78
CA THR A 249 40.23 17.70 -2.21
C THR A 249 40.41 17.94 -3.71
N ASP A 250 39.45 17.44 -4.50
CA ASP A 250 39.20 17.83 -5.89
C ASP A 250 37.72 18.20 -6.00
N GLY A 251 37.35 19.18 -6.83
CA GLY A 251 35.96 19.65 -6.94
C GLY A 251 34.99 18.53 -7.33
N GLN A 252 35.48 17.57 -8.13
CA GLN A 252 34.75 16.36 -8.50
C GLN A 252 34.51 15.41 -7.31
N VAL A 253 35.44 15.32 -6.36
CA VAL A 253 35.31 14.48 -5.16
C VAL A 253 34.30 15.11 -4.19
N ILE A 254 34.29 16.44 -4.05
CA ILE A 254 33.28 17.14 -3.25
C ILE A 254 31.88 16.93 -3.83
N ALA A 255 31.72 17.07 -5.15
CA ALA A 255 30.46 16.76 -5.84
C ALA A 255 30.04 15.30 -5.64
N MET A 256 30.98 14.36 -5.67
CA MET A 256 30.73 12.94 -5.39
C MET A 256 30.33 12.67 -3.94
N ILE A 257 30.96 13.32 -2.96
CA ILE A 257 30.59 13.18 -1.55
C ILE A 257 29.17 13.73 -1.33
N ALA A 258 28.85 14.89 -1.91
CA ALA A 258 27.53 15.48 -1.81
C ALA A 258 26.45 14.61 -2.49
N LEU A 259 26.70 14.14 -3.72
CA LEU A 259 25.80 13.24 -4.43
C LEU A 259 25.66 11.90 -3.69
N SER A 260 26.77 11.29 -3.27
CA SER A 260 26.76 10.03 -2.50
C SER A 260 26.04 10.18 -1.17
N ALA A 261 26.18 11.31 -0.48
CA ALA A 261 25.47 11.57 0.77
C ALA A 261 23.95 11.73 0.53
N MET A 262 23.56 12.45 -0.51
CA MET A 262 22.15 12.62 -0.89
C MET A 262 21.51 11.28 -1.28
N PHE A 263 22.14 10.53 -2.19
CA PHE A 263 21.66 9.21 -2.60
C PHE A 263 21.74 8.19 -1.47
N GLY A 264 22.76 8.26 -0.61
CA GLY A 264 22.94 7.41 0.56
C GLY A 264 21.83 7.63 1.59
N LEU A 265 21.51 8.88 1.92
CA LEU A 265 20.41 9.21 2.83
C LEU A 265 19.05 8.73 2.26
N PHE A 266 18.81 8.99 0.97
CA PHE A 266 17.61 8.54 0.29
C PHE A 266 17.49 7.00 0.30
N THR A 267 18.57 6.30 -0.05
CA THR A 267 18.60 4.83 -0.09
C THR A 267 18.43 4.23 1.30
N PHE A 268 19.07 4.81 2.32
CA PHE A 268 18.90 4.39 3.71
C PHE A 268 17.46 4.58 4.18
N SER A 269 16.86 5.73 3.89
CA SER A 269 15.46 6.01 4.26
C SER A 269 14.48 5.05 3.58
N MET A 270 14.67 4.80 2.28
CA MET A 270 13.88 3.82 1.53
C MET A 270 14.07 2.41 2.11
N CYS A 271 15.31 1.99 2.33
CA CYS A 271 15.66 0.71 2.94
C CYS A 271 14.98 0.52 4.30
N ALA A 272 15.13 1.48 5.22
CA ALA A 272 14.52 1.43 6.54
C ALA A 272 12.99 1.34 6.45
N THR A 273 12.39 2.06 5.49
CA THR A 273 10.94 2.01 5.25
C THR A 273 10.51 0.64 4.76
N HIS A 274 11.21 0.05 3.78
CA HIS A 274 10.90 -1.28 3.27
C HIS A 274 11.12 -2.38 4.31
N ILE A 275 12.19 -2.29 5.12
CA ILE A 275 12.40 -3.20 6.26
C ILE A 275 11.24 -3.08 7.24
N HIS A 276 10.81 -1.86 7.59
CA HIS A 276 9.65 -1.67 8.46
C HIS A 276 8.36 -2.23 7.84
N LEU A 277 8.16 -2.09 6.53
CA LEU A 277 7.02 -2.66 5.82
C LEU A 277 7.03 -4.20 5.87
N ILE A 278 8.17 -4.84 5.58
CA ILE A 278 8.36 -6.29 5.68
C ILE A 278 8.10 -6.78 7.12
N LEU A 279 8.73 -6.15 8.11
CA LEU A 279 8.57 -6.51 9.53
C LEU A 279 7.17 -6.22 10.08
N THR A 280 6.31 -5.54 9.31
CA THR A 280 4.90 -5.34 9.65
C THR A 280 3.94 -6.07 8.71
N GLY A 281 4.44 -6.84 7.74
CA GLY A 281 3.64 -7.61 6.77
C GLY A 281 2.95 -6.77 5.70
N ARG A 282 3.30 -5.49 5.57
CA ARG A 282 2.56 -4.53 4.75
C ARG A 282 3.26 -4.28 3.42
N THR A 283 2.49 -4.09 2.36
CA THR A 283 2.97 -3.39 1.16
C THR A 283 2.89 -1.88 1.34
N THR A 284 3.60 -1.13 0.50
CA THR A 284 3.54 0.33 0.46
C THR A 284 2.11 0.81 0.21
N VAL A 285 1.35 0.14 -0.69
CA VAL A 285 -0.06 0.47 -0.97
C VAL A 285 -0.94 0.27 0.26
N GLU A 286 -0.78 -0.85 0.96
CA GLU A 286 -1.54 -1.13 2.18
C GLU A 286 -1.22 -0.13 3.29
N SER A 287 0.02 0.36 3.36
CA SER A 287 0.42 1.37 4.36
C SER A 287 -0.34 2.70 4.23
N TYR A 288 -0.76 3.07 3.01
CA TYR A 288 -1.56 4.27 2.78
C TYR A 288 -3.00 4.12 3.29
N ALA A 289 -3.57 2.92 3.26
CA ALA A 289 -4.96 2.71 3.69
C ALA A 289 -5.18 3.06 5.17
N ARG A 290 -4.17 2.83 6.02
CA ARG A 290 -4.17 3.27 7.42
C ARG A 290 -4.10 4.78 7.56
N ARG A 291 -3.30 5.45 6.73
CA ARG A 291 -3.23 6.91 6.71
C ARG A 291 -4.55 7.52 6.28
N ASP A 292 -5.16 6.99 5.21
CA ASP A 292 -6.46 7.45 4.72
C ASP A 292 -7.56 7.32 5.77
N GLN A 293 -7.55 6.21 6.52
CA GLN A 293 -8.43 6.00 7.66
C GLN A 293 -8.21 7.05 8.75
N GLN A 294 -6.96 7.29 9.14
CA GLN A 294 -6.63 8.28 10.17
C GLN A 294 -7.00 9.71 9.72
N GLU A 295 -6.81 10.03 8.45
CA GLU A 295 -7.24 11.30 7.86
C GLU A 295 -8.77 11.41 7.86
N ALA A 296 -9.51 10.35 7.51
CA ALA A 296 -10.97 10.34 7.57
C ALA A 296 -11.50 10.53 9.00
N GLU A 297 -10.93 9.79 9.96
CA GLU A 297 -11.21 9.94 11.40
C GLU A 297 -10.93 11.37 11.87
N ASN A 298 -9.80 11.94 11.48
CA ASN A 298 -9.44 13.32 11.81
C ASN A 298 -10.38 14.34 11.18
N ARG A 299 -10.81 14.14 9.92
CA ARG A 299 -11.78 15.00 9.24
C ARG A 299 -13.12 15.03 9.98
N VAL A 300 -13.63 13.88 10.43
CA VAL A 300 -14.85 13.80 11.25
C VAL A 300 -14.65 14.53 12.57
N LEU A 301 -13.57 14.26 13.30
CA LEU A 301 -13.31 14.91 14.58
C LEU A 301 -13.18 16.43 14.45
N GLN A 302 -12.56 16.90 13.37
CA GLN A 302 -12.40 18.31 13.06
C GLN A 302 -13.71 18.97 12.64
N HIS A 303 -14.55 18.26 11.90
CA HIS A 303 -15.89 18.72 11.52
C HIS A 303 -16.80 18.89 12.76
N GLU A 304 -16.69 17.99 13.73
CA GLU A 304 -17.54 17.93 14.94
C GLU A 304 -17.04 18.82 16.07
N TYR A 305 -15.72 18.85 16.32
CA TYR A 305 -15.12 19.53 17.49
C TYR A 305 -14.27 20.75 17.12
N GLY A 306 -14.05 21.00 15.83
CA GLY A 306 -13.19 22.07 15.34
C GLY A 306 -11.69 21.72 15.40
N TYR A 307 -10.87 22.70 15.01
CA TYR A 307 -9.41 22.60 15.01
C TYR A 307 -8.81 22.89 16.40
N PHE A 308 -9.39 23.86 17.10
CA PHE A 308 -8.86 24.43 18.34
C PHE A 308 -9.88 24.28 19.47
N PHE A 309 -9.35 24.07 20.69
CA PHE A 309 -10.13 23.74 21.89
C PHE A 309 -10.92 22.41 21.71
N HIS A 310 -11.35 21.73 22.78
CA HIS A 310 -11.99 20.38 22.73
C HIS A 310 -11.08 19.16 22.50
N ASN A 311 -9.77 19.26 22.74
CA ASN A 311 -8.86 18.10 22.69
C ASN A 311 -9.28 16.96 23.65
N ALA A 312 -9.90 17.29 24.79
CA ALA A 312 -10.41 16.30 25.74
C ALA A 312 -11.56 15.46 25.15
N GLU A 313 -12.53 16.10 24.48
CA GLU A 313 -13.66 15.41 23.83
C GLU A 313 -13.18 14.57 22.64
N ARG A 314 -12.28 15.10 21.80
CA ARG A 314 -11.64 14.32 20.71
C ARG A 314 -10.97 13.05 21.23
N ARG A 315 -10.24 13.15 22.36
CA ARG A 315 -9.61 12.00 23.03
C ARG A 315 -10.63 11.02 23.61
N LYS A 316 -11.84 11.45 24.01
CA LYS A 316 -12.91 10.54 24.47
C LYS A 316 -13.49 9.75 23.30
N VAL A 317 -13.79 10.41 22.17
CA VAL A 317 -14.25 9.74 20.94
C VAL A 317 -13.22 8.71 20.47
N GLN A 318 -11.95 9.09 20.40
CA GLN A 318 -10.89 8.16 20.00
C GLN A 318 -10.71 6.98 20.97
N ARG A 319 -10.95 7.19 22.27
CA ARG A 319 -10.95 6.10 23.27
C ARG A 319 -12.13 5.16 23.06
N LYS A 320 -13.32 5.71 22.77
CA LYS A 320 -14.53 4.94 22.42
C LYS A 320 -14.30 4.09 21.18
N TRP A 321 -13.77 4.68 20.10
CA TRP A 321 -13.46 3.92 18.90
C TRP A 321 -12.45 2.81 19.17
N ARG A 322 -11.42 3.08 19.99
CA ARG A 322 -10.45 2.07 20.43
C ARG A 322 -11.07 0.97 21.30
N SER A 323 -12.07 1.26 22.13
CA SER A 323 -12.76 0.22 22.90
C SER A 323 -13.68 -0.62 22.02
N GLU A 324 -14.38 0.00 21.07
CA GLU A 324 -15.37 -0.67 20.21
C GLU A 324 -14.74 -1.50 19.09
N TRP A 325 -13.68 -0.99 18.46
CA TRP A 325 -13.04 -1.59 17.28
C TRP A 325 -11.66 -2.15 17.58
N GLY A 326 -11.20 -2.03 18.83
CA GLY A 326 -9.80 -2.19 19.18
C GLY A 326 -8.89 -1.19 18.48
N SER A 327 -7.58 -1.41 18.60
CA SER A 327 -6.55 -0.67 17.88
C SER A 327 -6.27 -1.25 16.48
N THR A 328 -7.19 -2.04 15.92
CA THR A 328 -6.99 -2.76 14.65
C THR A 328 -6.93 -1.76 13.49
N PRO A 329 -5.78 -1.59 12.83
CA PRO A 329 -5.66 -0.72 11.67
C PRO A 329 -6.29 -1.39 10.44
N VAL A 330 -6.69 -0.59 9.46
CA VAL A 330 -7.25 -1.07 8.18
C VAL A 330 -6.33 -2.01 7.41
N ASP A 331 -5.02 -1.84 7.60
CA ASP A 331 -3.97 -2.62 6.94
C ASP A 331 -3.70 -3.99 7.59
N ALA A 332 -4.33 -4.31 8.72
CA ALA A 332 -4.13 -5.59 9.43
C ALA A 332 -5.00 -6.74 8.89
N ARG A 333 -5.39 -6.71 7.62
CA ARG A 333 -6.32 -7.69 7.02
C ARG A 333 -5.81 -9.13 7.05
N TRP A 334 -4.50 -9.31 7.10
CA TRP A 334 -3.87 -10.63 7.03
C TRP A 334 -3.25 -11.00 8.38
N VAL A 335 -3.23 -12.30 8.69
CA VAL A 335 -2.49 -12.81 9.84
C VAL A 335 -1.01 -12.76 9.50
N PHE A 336 -0.27 -12.11 10.37
CA PHE A 336 1.16 -12.00 10.28
C PHE A 336 1.69 -12.40 11.65
N GLY A 337 2.45 -13.50 11.70
CA GLY A 337 2.97 -14.08 12.93
C GLY A 337 3.99 -13.17 13.62
N SER A 338 5.08 -13.76 14.11
CA SER A 338 6.18 -12.96 14.63
C SER A 338 6.85 -12.13 13.53
N LYS A 339 7.65 -11.12 13.91
CA LYS A 339 8.48 -10.35 12.97
C LYS A 339 9.42 -11.25 12.16
N MET A 340 9.82 -12.39 12.73
CA MET A 340 10.68 -13.35 12.05
C MET A 340 9.90 -14.16 11.01
N ASP A 341 8.68 -14.58 11.32
CA ASP A 341 7.81 -15.29 10.36
C ASP A 341 7.52 -14.40 9.14
N LEU A 342 7.29 -13.11 9.39
CA LEU A 342 7.14 -12.08 8.37
C LEU A 342 8.38 -11.91 7.50
N TRP A 343 9.55 -11.88 8.14
CA TRP A 343 10.82 -11.80 7.44
C TRP A 343 11.06 -13.03 6.56
N GLU A 344 10.84 -14.23 7.10
CA GLU A 344 10.97 -15.50 6.36
C GLU A 344 9.95 -15.62 5.22
N GLN A 345 8.74 -15.10 5.40
CA GLN A 345 7.73 -15.08 4.35
C GLN A 345 8.23 -14.34 3.10
N GLU A 346 8.92 -13.22 3.26
CA GLU A 346 9.42 -12.41 2.14
C GLU A 346 10.83 -12.84 1.69
N MET A 347 11.71 -13.20 2.63
CA MET A 347 13.12 -13.47 2.36
C MET A 347 13.43 -14.94 2.10
N GLY A 348 12.54 -15.86 2.49
CA GLY A 348 12.74 -17.30 2.49
C GLY A 348 13.35 -17.82 3.80
N ARG A 349 13.43 -19.14 3.96
CA ARG A 349 13.95 -19.78 5.18
C ARG A 349 15.47 -19.85 5.25
N ASP A 350 16.15 -19.76 4.12
CA ASP A 350 17.61 -19.86 4.05
C ASP A 350 18.27 -18.51 4.40
N PRO A 351 19.05 -18.42 5.49
CA PRO A 351 19.76 -17.20 5.88
C PRO A 351 20.72 -16.68 4.83
N LEU A 352 21.35 -17.58 4.05
CA LEU A 352 22.25 -17.18 2.98
C LEU A 352 21.47 -16.46 1.86
N GLY A 353 20.25 -16.92 1.64
CA GLY A 353 19.27 -16.29 0.78
C GLY A 353 18.88 -14.88 1.24
N TRP A 354 19.03 -14.49 2.52
CA TRP A 354 18.62 -13.15 2.96
C TRP A 354 19.53 -12.05 2.46
N ILE A 355 20.83 -12.34 2.45
CA ILE A 355 21.86 -11.39 2.02
C ILE A 355 22.07 -11.51 0.52
N LEU A 356 22.13 -12.73 -0.01
CA LEU A 356 22.38 -12.94 -1.43
C LEU A 356 21.09 -12.79 -2.26
N PRO A 357 21.20 -12.34 -3.51
CA PRO A 357 20.08 -12.23 -4.45
C PRO A 357 19.60 -13.60 -4.94
N ILE A 358 19.41 -14.60 -4.06
CA ILE A 358 19.09 -15.99 -4.42
C ILE A 358 17.80 -16.48 -3.76
N GLY A 359 17.50 -16.09 -2.52
CA GLY A 359 16.31 -16.61 -1.83
C GLY A 359 14.99 -16.13 -2.47
N ARG A 360 13.93 -16.92 -2.29
CA ARG A 360 12.58 -16.68 -2.83
C ARG A 360 11.57 -16.48 -1.70
N PRO A 361 10.51 -15.67 -1.91
CA PRO A 361 9.44 -15.55 -0.94
C PRO A 361 8.69 -16.89 -0.79
N LEU A 362 8.07 -17.09 0.37
CA LEU A 362 7.19 -18.22 0.66
C LEU A 362 5.76 -17.93 0.15
N GLY A 363 5.03 -18.99 -0.18
CA GLY A 363 3.66 -18.89 -0.71
C GLY A 363 3.62 -18.66 -2.22
N ASP A 364 2.43 -18.35 -2.74
CA ASP A 364 2.15 -18.22 -4.17
C ASP A 364 1.75 -16.80 -4.60
N GLY A 365 1.70 -15.86 -3.66
CA GLY A 365 1.31 -14.46 -3.90
C GLY A 365 -0.17 -14.24 -4.15
N ILE A 366 -1.01 -15.27 -3.97
CA ILE A 366 -2.45 -15.28 -4.25
C ILE A 366 -3.22 -15.57 -2.97
N HIS A 367 -2.76 -16.55 -2.20
CA HIS A 367 -3.40 -16.96 -0.96
C HIS A 367 -2.68 -16.34 0.24
N TYR A 368 -3.46 -15.63 1.06
CA TYR A 368 -3.00 -15.02 2.32
C TYR A 368 -4.00 -15.39 3.41
N GLU A 369 -3.48 -15.71 4.60
CA GLU A 369 -4.31 -16.02 5.75
C GLU A 369 -5.05 -14.77 6.23
N SER A 370 -6.38 -14.84 6.35
CA SER A 370 -7.22 -13.72 6.76
C SER A 370 -7.17 -13.51 8.27
N ASN A 371 -7.01 -12.27 8.71
CA ASN A 371 -7.05 -11.92 10.11
C ASN A 371 -8.48 -12.11 10.67
N PRO A 372 -8.66 -12.88 11.75
CA PRO A 372 -9.98 -13.18 12.31
C PRO A 372 -10.67 -11.98 12.98
N ARG A 373 -10.00 -10.82 13.06
CA ARG A 373 -10.63 -9.53 13.43
C ARG A 373 -11.46 -8.92 12.30
N PHE A 374 -11.42 -9.54 11.12
CA PHE A 374 -12.18 -9.19 9.94
C PHE A 374 -13.13 -10.34 9.60
N GLY A 375 -14.30 -10.01 9.08
CA GLY A 375 -15.27 -11.02 8.65
C GLY A 375 -14.85 -11.72 7.35
N PRO A 376 -15.60 -12.73 6.92
CA PRO A 376 -15.28 -13.56 5.76
C PRO A 376 -15.19 -12.77 4.44
N ASN A 377 -15.83 -11.59 4.37
CA ASN A 377 -15.78 -10.71 3.20
C ASN A 377 -14.79 -9.54 3.36
N GLY A 378 -14.00 -9.53 4.45
CA GLY A 378 -13.04 -8.49 4.78
C GLY A 378 -13.64 -7.27 5.49
N GLU A 379 -14.87 -7.39 6.01
CA GLU A 379 -15.55 -6.40 6.85
C GLU A 379 -14.87 -6.22 8.21
N TRP A 380 -14.86 -4.99 8.73
CA TRP A 380 -14.38 -4.74 10.09
C TRP A 380 -15.36 -5.29 11.11
N LEU A 381 -14.87 -6.14 12.01
CA LEU A 381 -15.65 -6.62 13.14
C LEU A 381 -15.39 -5.73 14.37
N LYS A 382 -16.42 -5.50 15.18
CA LYS A 382 -16.25 -4.86 16.49
C LYS A 382 -15.51 -5.82 17.42
N LYS A 383 -14.82 -5.30 18.43
CA LYS A 383 -14.06 -6.08 19.42
C LYS A 383 -14.90 -7.18 20.07
N LYS A 384 -16.19 -6.92 20.31
CA LYS A 384 -17.15 -7.90 20.85
C LYS A 384 -17.38 -9.13 19.96
N ASP A 385 -17.17 -8.99 18.65
CA ASP A 385 -17.43 -10.03 17.65
C ASP A 385 -16.14 -10.75 17.24
N TRP A 386 -15.00 -10.43 17.85
CA TRP A 386 -13.73 -11.13 17.61
C TRP A 386 -13.73 -12.50 18.30
N PRO A 387 -12.86 -13.45 17.88
CA PRO A 387 -12.62 -14.66 18.67
C PRO A 387 -12.25 -14.32 20.11
N LYS A 388 -12.73 -15.10 21.08
CA LYS A 388 -12.56 -14.83 22.52
C LYS A 388 -11.10 -14.62 22.93
N GLU A 389 -10.17 -15.34 22.30
CA GLU A 389 -8.73 -15.19 22.57
C GLU A 389 -8.21 -13.77 22.27
N LEU A 390 -8.79 -13.09 21.28
CA LEU A 390 -8.36 -11.76 20.81
C LEU A 390 -9.11 -10.60 21.47
N GLN A 391 -10.14 -10.88 22.28
CA GLN A 391 -10.95 -9.87 22.96
C GLN A 391 -10.29 -9.27 24.21
N THR A 392 -9.14 -9.81 24.63
CA THR A 392 -8.40 -9.37 25.83
C THR A 392 -7.84 -7.96 25.72
#